data_AF-A0A925XDX0-F1
#
_entry.id   AF-A0A925XDX0-F1
#
_cell.length_a   1.000
_cell.length_b   1.000
_cell.length_c   1.000
_cell.angle_alpha   90.00
_cell.angle_beta   90.00
_cell.angle_gamma   90.00
#
_symmetry.space_group_name_H-M   'P 1'
#
loop_
_entity.id
_entity.type
_entity.pdbx_description
1 polymer ?
#
loop_
_entity_poly.entity_id
_entity_poly.type
_entity_poly.pdbx_seq_one_letter_code
_entity_poly.pdbx_strand_id
1 'polypeptide(L)'
;MIRSSRWGGSIDVELTSIPVGTYQVLLYVWEDNDPETYDIFLNDRSVLERFNSGSAGAWKRLGPWKIDVREGTIKLSARGGAANLSGIEVWSGEGTIPKPESAQFASVPTDEQLAFFEKRIRPLLVERCYECHSASSKEIGGSLLLDSRPGIVKGGDNGPPIVPGDSEASLLTTAVNYTNPDLKMPPNKKLSDAEIADLAAWITMRAPDPR
;
A
#
# COMPACT_ATOMS: atom_id res chain seq x y z
N MET A 1 -4.42 12.99 -0.91
CA MET A 1 -3.83 13.90 -1.91
C MET A 1 -2.32 13.79 -1.80
N ILE A 2 -1.64 13.17 -2.77
CA ILE A 2 -0.18 13.25 -2.84
C ILE A 2 0.19 14.71 -3.06
N ARG A 3 1.10 15.22 -2.23
CA ARG A 3 1.52 16.63 -2.26
C ARG A 3 2.80 16.88 -3.05
N SER A 4 3.32 15.86 -3.74
CA SER A 4 4.57 15.96 -4.49
C SER A 4 4.47 15.20 -5.80
N SER A 5 4.19 15.93 -6.87
CA SER A 5 4.36 15.48 -8.24
C SER A 5 4.97 16.60 -9.08
N ARG A 6 5.61 16.24 -10.19
CA ARG A 6 5.97 17.19 -11.24
C ARG A 6 5.05 16.94 -12.43
N TRP A 7 4.46 18.02 -12.94
CA TRP A 7 3.48 18.00 -14.02
C TRP A 7 3.84 19.06 -15.07
N GLY A 8 3.65 18.72 -16.34
CA GLY A 8 3.85 19.63 -17.48
C GLY A 8 4.20 18.90 -18.78
N GLY A 9 4.06 19.58 -19.92
CA GLY A 9 4.36 19.02 -21.26
C GLY A 9 5.84 18.71 -21.52
N SER A 10 6.72 19.19 -20.64
CA SER A 10 8.13 18.82 -20.57
C SER A 10 8.52 18.75 -19.10
N ILE A 11 8.93 17.57 -18.66
CA ILE A 11 9.48 17.37 -17.31
C ILE A 11 10.90 16.89 -17.45
N ASP A 12 11.79 17.47 -16.64
CA ASP A 12 13.19 17.08 -16.54
C ASP A 12 13.55 16.94 -15.06
N VAL A 13 14.04 15.76 -14.69
CA VAL A 13 14.49 15.42 -13.35
C VAL A 13 15.90 14.86 -13.48
N GLU A 14 16.83 15.41 -12.72
CA GLU A 14 18.21 14.93 -12.70
C GLU A 14 18.58 14.48 -11.29
N LEU A 15 18.99 13.23 -11.17
CA LEU A 15 19.58 12.68 -9.96
C LEU A 15 21.09 12.75 -10.13
N THR A 16 21.78 13.43 -9.22
CA THR A 16 23.22 13.62 -9.23
C THR A 16 23.90 12.83 -8.11
N SER A 17 25.23 12.75 -8.15
CA SER A 17 26.04 12.00 -7.17
C SER A 17 25.71 10.50 -7.11
N ILE A 18 25.26 9.93 -8.22
CA ILE A 18 25.02 8.49 -8.34
C ILE A 18 26.36 7.79 -8.62
N PRO A 19 26.76 6.74 -7.88
CA PRO A 19 27.97 5.99 -8.20
C PRO A 19 27.96 5.45 -9.63
N VAL A 20 29.15 5.27 -10.22
CA VAL A 20 29.27 4.60 -11.52
C VAL A 20 28.85 3.14 -11.37
N GLY A 21 27.98 2.67 -12.27
CA GLY A 21 27.49 1.30 -12.25
C GLY A 21 26.24 1.10 -13.09
N THR A 22 25.75 -0.13 -13.10
CA THR A 22 24.47 -0.47 -13.73
C THR A 22 23.35 -0.32 -12.72
N TYR A 23 22.21 0.18 -13.16
CA TYR A 23 21.03 0.42 -12.34
C TYR A 23 19.75 -0.02 -13.05
N GLN A 24 18.71 -0.26 -12.26
CA GLN A 24 17.36 -0.45 -12.73
C GLN A 24 16.48 0.69 -12.20
N VAL A 25 15.82 1.41 -13.09
CA VAL A 25 14.98 2.57 -12.77
C VAL A 25 13.51 2.23 -12.98
N LEU A 26 12.67 2.60 -12.02
CA LEU A 26 11.22 2.49 -12.09
C LEU A 26 10.57 3.81 -11.77
N LEU A 27 9.38 4.04 -12.34
CA LEU A 27 8.64 5.26 -12.16
C LEU A 27 7.21 4.97 -11.70
N TYR A 28 6.71 5.83 -10.84
CA TYR A 28 5.31 5.87 -10.45
C TYR A 28 4.65 7.06 -11.11
N VAL A 29 3.61 6.80 -11.89
CA VAL A 29 2.80 7.82 -12.53
C VAL A 29 1.35 7.68 -12.11
N TRP A 30 0.66 8.80 -12.00
CA TRP A 30 -0.73 8.88 -11.57
C TRP A 30 -1.51 9.77 -12.51
N GLU A 31 -2.68 9.33 -12.96
CA GLU A 31 -3.57 10.19 -13.73
C GLU A 31 -4.52 10.96 -12.81
N ASP A 32 -4.57 12.28 -12.94
CA ASP A 32 -5.38 13.15 -12.08
C ASP A 32 -6.75 13.48 -12.70
N ASN A 33 -6.83 13.69 -14.01
CA ASN A 33 -8.06 14.08 -14.70
C ASN A 33 -8.33 13.27 -15.98
N ASP A 34 -7.63 13.57 -17.06
CA ASP A 34 -7.90 13.12 -18.42
C ASP A 34 -6.70 12.33 -18.94
N PRO A 35 -6.91 11.24 -19.71
CA PRO A 35 -5.81 10.43 -20.21
C PRO A 35 -4.81 11.23 -21.06
N GLU A 36 -3.59 11.34 -20.57
CA GLU A 36 -2.47 11.96 -21.25
C GLU A 36 -1.63 10.93 -22.01
N THR A 37 -1.06 11.35 -23.14
CA THR A 37 -0.14 10.50 -23.93
C THR A 37 1.23 11.16 -24.02
N TYR A 38 2.26 10.47 -23.53
CA TYR A 38 3.61 11.02 -23.47
C TYR A 38 4.68 9.93 -23.62
N ASP A 39 5.89 10.39 -23.93
CA ASP A 39 7.10 9.58 -24.02
C ASP A 39 7.94 9.78 -22.76
N ILE A 40 8.68 8.74 -22.34
CA ILE A 40 9.61 8.76 -21.20
C ILE A 40 11.01 8.45 -21.70
N PHE A 41 11.97 9.24 -21.22
CA PHE A 41 13.39 9.12 -21.54
C PHE A 41 14.21 8.94 -20.27
N LEU A 42 15.24 8.09 -20.36
CA LEU A 42 16.30 7.98 -19.36
C LEU A 42 17.65 8.23 -20.03
N ASN A 43 18.44 9.16 -19.52
CA ASN A 43 19.71 9.60 -20.11
C ASN A 43 19.58 9.88 -21.61
N ASP A 44 18.56 10.68 -21.96
CA ASP A 44 18.20 11.10 -23.32
C ASP A 44 17.79 9.95 -24.28
N ARG A 45 17.72 8.70 -23.78
CA ARG A 45 17.21 7.55 -24.51
C ARG A 45 15.74 7.32 -24.22
N SER A 46 14.92 7.22 -25.26
CA SER A 46 13.52 6.78 -25.14
C SER A 46 13.44 5.38 -24.52
N VAL A 47 12.72 5.26 -23.40
CA VAL A 47 12.49 3.98 -22.70
C VAL A 47 11.02 3.56 -22.72
N LEU A 48 10.11 4.48 -23.04
CA LEU A 48 8.70 4.21 -23.24
C LEU A 48 8.09 5.26 -24.15
N GLU A 49 7.42 4.84 -25.22
CA GLU A 49 6.84 5.72 -26.22
C GLU A 49 5.32 5.64 -26.19
N ARG A 50 4.67 6.79 -26.41
CA ARG A 50 3.23 6.96 -26.53
C ARG A 50 2.45 6.29 -25.41
N PHE A 51 2.99 6.38 -24.19
CA PHE A 51 2.34 5.82 -23.03
C PHE A 51 1.08 6.62 -22.71
N ASN A 52 -0.05 5.92 -22.61
CA ASN A 52 -1.30 6.50 -22.16
C ASN A 52 -1.48 6.26 -20.66
N SER A 53 -1.65 7.34 -19.89
CA SER A 53 -1.77 7.28 -18.43
C SER A 53 -3.05 6.59 -17.94
N GLY A 54 -4.08 6.48 -18.78
CA GLY A 54 -5.35 5.84 -18.48
C GLY A 54 -6.36 6.82 -17.89
N SER A 55 -7.37 6.31 -17.18
CA SER A 55 -8.43 7.12 -16.57
C SER A 55 -7.96 7.84 -15.30
N ALA A 56 -8.62 8.95 -14.93
CA ALA A 56 -8.47 9.61 -13.62
C ALA A 56 -8.39 8.60 -12.46
N GLY A 57 -7.45 8.82 -11.54
CA GLY A 57 -7.21 7.93 -10.42
C GLY A 57 -6.30 6.74 -10.72
N ALA A 58 -5.95 6.47 -11.98
CA ALA A 58 -5.13 5.32 -12.33
C ALA A 58 -3.68 5.51 -11.88
N TRP A 59 -3.16 4.50 -11.17
CA TRP A 59 -1.76 4.39 -10.81
C TRP A 59 -1.04 3.40 -11.71
N LYS A 60 0.18 3.74 -12.13
CA LYS A 60 1.03 2.85 -12.93
C LYS A 60 2.46 2.87 -12.39
N ARG A 61 3.01 1.68 -12.23
CA ARG A 61 4.44 1.46 -11.94
C ARG A 61 5.09 1.01 -13.25
N LEU A 62 5.96 1.86 -13.81
CA LEU A 62 6.60 1.68 -15.11
C LEU A 62 8.06 1.23 -14.96
N GLY A 63 8.60 0.57 -15.98
CA GLY A 63 9.88 -0.11 -15.94
C GLY A 63 9.78 -1.55 -15.40
N PRO A 64 10.87 -2.13 -14.88
CA PRO A 64 12.19 -1.53 -14.71
C PRO A 64 12.95 -1.36 -16.03
N TRP A 65 13.65 -0.25 -16.18
CA TRP A 65 14.58 -0.03 -17.29
C TRP A 65 16.02 -0.08 -16.78
N LYS A 66 16.86 -0.86 -17.47
CA LYS A 66 18.28 -0.95 -17.18
C LYS A 66 19.02 0.24 -17.80
N ILE A 67 19.86 0.89 -17.01
CA ILE A 67 20.74 1.98 -17.44
C ILE A 67 22.13 1.79 -16.86
N ASP A 68 23.15 2.26 -17.58
CA ASP A 68 24.51 2.40 -17.06
C ASP A 68 24.77 3.86 -16.74
N VAL A 69 25.15 4.14 -15.49
CA VAL A 69 25.55 5.47 -15.03
C VAL A 69 27.07 5.58 -15.13
N ARG A 70 27.54 6.52 -15.96
CA ARG A 70 28.98 6.77 -16.20
C ARG A 70 29.43 8.15 -15.72
N GLU A 71 28.53 9.13 -15.76
CA GLU A 71 28.80 10.53 -15.42
C GLU A 71 28.27 10.94 -14.04
N GLY A 72 27.86 9.94 -13.25
CA GLY A 72 27.29 10.12 -11.93
C GLY A 72 25.91 10.76 -11.90
N THR A 73 25.21 10.76 -13.04
CA THR A 73 23.87 11.32 -13.20
C THR A 73 22.89 10.33 -13.82
N ILE A 74 21.63 10.44 -13.40
CA ILE A 74 20.48 9.83 -14.07
C ILE A 74 19.54 10.96 -14.44
N LYS A 75 19.31 11.15 -15.74
CA LYS A 75 18.33 12.11 -16.27
C LYS A 75 17.06 11.38 -16.62
N LEU A 76 15.95 11.84 -16.07
CA LEU A 76 14.61 11.39 -16.39
C LEU A 76 13.86 12.54 -17.05
N SER A 77 13.28 12.25 -18.21
CA SER A 77 12.51 13.24 -18.93
C SER A 77 11.18 12.66 -19.44
N ALA A 78 10.15 13.49 -19.50
CA ALA A 78 8.89 13.17 -20.17
C ALA A 78 8.54 14.25 -21.20
N ARG A 79 8.02 13.86 -22.37
CA ARG A 79 7.71 14.76 -23.50
C ARG A 79 6.41 14.36 -24.21
N GLY A 80 5.81 15.29 -24.94
CA GLY A 80 4.68 15.04 -25.85
C GLY A 80 3.29 15.12 -25.23
N GLY A 81 3.19 15.04 -23.90
CA GLY A 81 1.97 15.20 -23.12
C GLY A 81 2.28 15.57 -21.67
N ALA A 82 1.24 15.74 -20.85
CA ALA A 82 1.39 16.25 -19.48
C ALA A 82 1.60 15.11 -18.47
N ALA A 83 2.78 14.50 -18.49
CA ALA A 83 3.11 13.43 -17.56
C ALA A 83 3.01 13.88 -16.10
N ASN A 84 2.46 13.04 -15.24
CA ASN A 84 2.36 13.30 -13.81
C ASN A 84 3.25 12.30 -13.05
N LEU A 85 4.51 12.71 -12.87
CA LEU A 85 5.53 11.89 -12.22
C LEU A 85 5.39 12.01 -10.70
N SER A 86 5.03 10.90 -10.05
CA SER A 86 4.72 10.82 -8.62
C SER A 86 5.77 10.08 -7.79
N GLY A 87 6.73 9.41 -8.43
CA GLY A 87 7.83 8.74 -7.71
C GLY A 87 8.84 8.08 -8.65
N ILE A 88 10.02 7.81 -8.11
CA ILE A 88 11.11 7.10 -8.79
C ILE A 88 11.77 6.13 -7.81
N GLU A 89 12.09 4.92 -8.30
CA GLU A 89 12.97 3.96 -7.62
C GLU A 89 14.23 3.75 -8.46
N VAL A 90 15.39 3.71 -7.79
CA VAL A 90 16.68 3.41 -8.41
C VAL A 90 17.34 2.27 -7.64
N TRP A 91 17.50 1.13 -8.29
CA TRP A 91 18.11 -0.07 -7.73
C TRP A 91 19.47 -0.31 -8.35
N SER A 92 20.51 -0.54 -7.54
CA SER A 92 21.85 -0.83 -8.05
C SER A 92 21.97 -2.28 -8.54
N GLY A 93 22.74 -2.46 -9.62
CA GLY A 93 23.02 -3.74 -10.25
C GLY A 93 21.88 -4.30 -11.09
N GLU A 94 22.07 -5.53 -11.54
CA GLU A 94 21.15 -6.28 -12.39
C GLU A 94 20.34 -7.35 -11.65
N GLY A 95 20.50 -7.40 -10.33
CA GLY A 95 19.79 -8.36 -9.48
C GLY A 95 18.29 -8.16 -9.50
N THR A 96 17.55 -9.15 -8.99
CA THR A 96 16.10 -9.07 -8.84
C THR A 96 15.73 -7.86 -7.98
N ILE A 97 14.91 -6.96 -8.51
CA ILE A 97 14.32 -5.89 -7.70
C ILE A 97 13.44 -6.55 -6.64
N PRO A 98 13.67 -6.31 -5.35
CA PRO A 98 12.80 -6.79 -4.30
C PRO A 98 11.38 -6.33 -4.62
N LYS A 99 10.48 -7.29 -4.87
CA LYS A 99 9.06 -6.97 -4.87
C LYS A 99 8.76 -6.58 -3.41
N PRO A 100 8.23 -5.37 -3.13
CA PRO A 100 7.78 -5.06 -1.78
C PRO A 100 6.89 -6.23 -1.38
N GLU A 101 7.21 -6.84 -0.25
CA GLU A 101 6.49 -8.01 0.22
C GLU A 101 5.04 -7.59 0.31
N SER A 102 4.24 -8.06 -0.64
CA SER A 102 2.90 -7.54 -0.81
C SER A 102 2.15 -7.82 0.48
N ALA A 103 1.56 -6.79 1.08
CA ALA A 103 0.68 -6.89 2.23
C ALA A 103 -0.55 -7.72 1.85
N GLN A 104 -0.36 -9.04 1.78
CA GLN A 104 -1.35 -10.03 1.41
C GLN A 104 -1.74 -10.78 2.66
N PHE A 105 -3.03 -11.00 2.84
CA PHE A 105 -3.53 -11.89 3.89
C PHE A 105 -3.00 -13.30 3.68
N ALA A 106 -2.71 -14.03 4.77
CA ALA A 106 -2.24 -15.41 4.71
C ALA A 106 -3.24 -16.29 3.94
N SER A 107 -2.85 -16.82 2.77
CA SER A 107 -3.75 -17.58 1.88
C SER A 107 -4.11 -18.94 2.46
N VAL A 108 -3.16 -19.61 3.12
CA VAL A 108 -3.35 -20.87 3.84
C VAL A 108 -2.69 -20.74 5.22
N PRO A 109 -3.49 -20.60 6.30
CA PRO A 109 -2.96 -20.58 7.66
C PRO A 109 -2.31 -21.92 8.07
N THR A 110 -1.24 -21.87 8.85
CA THR A 110 -0.68 -23.06 9.51
C THR A 110 -1.54 -23.48 10.70
N ASP A 111 -1.38 -24.72 11.19
CA ASP A 111 -2.12 -25.21 12.36
C ASP A 111 -1.90 -24.33 13.60
N GLU A 112 -0.69 -23.80 13.78
CA GLU A 112 -0.38 -22.87 14.87
C GLU A 112 -1.11 -21.53 14.71
N GLN A 113 -1.15 -20.99 13.49
CA GLN A 113 -1.88 -19.76 13.19
C GLN A 113 -3.39 -19.93 13.38
N LEU A 114 -3.94 -21.08 13.00
CA LEU A 114 -5.34 -21.42 13.24
C LEU A 114 -5.63 -21.54 14.74
N ALA A 115 -4.78 -22.26 15.48
CA ALA A 115 -4.94 -22.39 16.93
C ALA A 115 -4.86 -21.02 17.63
N PHE A 116 -3.97 -20.13 17.18
CA PHE A 116 -3.89 -18.77 17.69
C PHE A 116 -5.17 -17.98 17.38
N PHE A 117 -5.64 -18.02 16.13
CA PHE A 117 -6.87 -17.34 15.74
C PHE A 117 -8.07 -17.80 16.58
N GLU A 118 -8.28 -19.11 16.68
CA GLU A 118 -9.41 -19.69 17.41
C GLU A 118 -9.36 -19.41 18.92
N LYS A 119 -8.17 -19.42 19.53
CA LYS A 119 -8.02 -19.24 20.98
C LYS A 119 -7.94 -17.79 21.43
N ARG A 120 -7.39 -16.90 20.58
CA ARG A 120 -7.07 -15.52 20.96
C ARG A 120 -7.90 -14.49 20.22
N ILE A 121 -8.11 -14.68 18.92
CA ILE A 121 -8.68 -13.66 18.04
C ILE A 121 -10.19 -13.80 17.90
N ARG A 122 -10.69 -15.00 17.62
CA ARG A 122 -12.14 -15.22 17.44
C ARG A 122 -12.95 -14.79 18.68
N PRO A 123 -12.59 -15.17 19.93
CA PRO A 123 -13.35 -14.73 21.10
C PRO A 123 -13.33 -13.21 21.26
N LEU A 124 -12.17 -12.59 21.06
CA LEU A 124 -12.00 -11.14 21.12
C LEU A 124 -12.87 -10.42 20.09
N LEU A 125 -12.87 -10.87 18.82
CA LEU A 125 -13.69 -10.26 17.78
C LEU A 125 -15.20 -10.40 18.08
N VAL A 126 -15.62 -11.57 18.59
CA VAL A 126 -17.01 -11.81 18.99
C VAL A 126 -17.42 -10.89 20.14
N GLU A 127 -16.59 -10.78 21.18
CA GLU A 127 -16.91 -10.04 22.39
C GLU A 127 -16.75 -8.52 22.27
N ARG A 128 -15.84 -8.05 21.42
CA ARG A 128 -15.45 -6.63 21.34
C ARG A 128 -15.82 -5.94 20.05
N CYS A 129 -16.04 -6.67 18.95
CA CYS A 129 -16.15 -6.08 17.62
C CYS A 129 -17.50 -6.34 16.95
N TYR A 130 -18.06 -7.55 17.06
CA TYR A 130 -19.23 -7.95 16.25
C TYR A 130 -20.53 -7.26 16.62
N GLU A 131 -20.63 -6.63 17.79
CA GLU A 131 -21.81 -5.83 18.12
C GLU A 131 -22.06 -4.76 17.04
N CYS A 132 -21.00 -4.12 16.53
CA CYS A 132 -21.08 -3.04 15.53
C CYS A 132 -20.43 -3.36 14.17
N HIS A 133 -19.58 -4.39 14.08
CA HIS A 133 -18.81 -4.71 12.87
C HIS A 133 -19.05 -6.15 12.37
N SER A 134 -20.30 -6.60 12.40
CA SER A 134 -20.71 -7.88 11.80
C SER A 134 -21.88 -7.70 10.85
N ALA A 135 -22.10 -8.65 9.95
CA ALA A 135 -23.26 -8.67 9.06
C ALA A 135 -24.58 -8.80 9.84
N SER A 136 -24.51 -9.30 11.08
CA SER A 136 -25.64 -9.40 12.01
C SER A 136 -25.86 -8.17 12.89
N SER A 137 -24.98 -7.17 12.82
CA SER A 137 -25.12 -5.93 13.60
C SER A 137 -26.37 -5.16 13.18
N LYS A 138 -27.06 -4.55 14.16
CA LYS A 138 -28.20 -3.66 13.88
C LYS A 138 -27.78 -2.41 13.11
N GLU A 139 -26.60 -1.89 13.44
CA GLU A 139 -25.95 -0.78 12.75
C GLU A 139 -24.50 -1.20 12.48
N ILE A 140 -24.06 -1.09 11.23
CA ILE A 140 -22.71 -1.46 10.82
C ILE A 140 -21.84 -0.20 10.85
N GLY A 141 -20.96 -0.11 11.85
CA GLY A 141 -20.07 1.03 12.03
C GLY A 141 -19.07 1.15 10.86
N GLY A 142 -19.04 2.31 10.21
CA GLY A 142 -18.10 2.64 9.14
C GLY A 142 -18.11 1.66 7.96
N SER A 143 -19.26 1.02 7.69
CA SER A 143 -19.45 -0.03 6.67
C SER A 143 -18.46 -1.19 6.77
N LEU A 144 -17.83 -1.39 7.94
CA LEU A 144 -16.75 -2.34 8.15
C LEU A 144 -17.27 -3.64 8.75
N LEU A 145 -16.89 -4.77 8.14
CA LEU A 145 -17.19 -6.12 8.60
C LEU A 145 -15.92 -6.85 9.04
N LEU A 146 -15.90 -7.33 10.28
CA LEU A 146 -14.79 -8.09 10.89
C LEU A 146 -15.15 -9.56 11.14
N ASP A 147 -16.40 -9.94 10.87
CA ASP A 147 -16.98 -11.26 11.10
C ASP A 147 -16.69 -12.27 9.98
N SER A 148 -16.09 -11.83 8.88
CA SER A 148 -15.64 -12.70 7.78
C SER A 148 -14.36 -12.16 7.12
N ARG A 149 -13.56 -13.07 6.56
CA ARG A 149 -12.35 -12.71 5.82
C ARG A 149 -12.65 -11.80 4.61
N PRO A 150 -13.66 -12.08 3.75
CA PRO A 150 -13.99 -11.19 2.65
C PRO A 150 -14.42 -9.79 3.12
N GLY A 151 -15.10 -9.69 4.27
CA GLY A 151 -15.45 -8.41 4.90
C GLY A 151 -14.21 -7.59 5.28
N ILE A 152 -13.24 -8.23 5.95
CA ILE A 152 -11.97 -7.59 6.34
C ILE A 152 -11.20 -7.12 5.11
N VAL A 153 -11.12 -7.95 4.06
CA VAL A 153 -10.42 -7.64 2.81
C VAL A 153 -11.08 -6.48 2.07
N LYS A 154 -12.42 -6.44 2.06
CA LYS A 154 -13.19 -5.34 1.43
C LYS A 154 -12.94 -4.00 2.14
N GLY A 155 -12.80 -4.03 3.46
CA GLY A 155 -12.62 -2.84 4.29
C GLY A 155 -13.90 -2.03 4.49
N GLY A 156 -13.75 -0.83 5.06
CA GLY A 156 -14.85 0.08 5.38
C GLY A 156 -14.66 1.47 4.78
N ASP A 157 -15.43 2.45 5.26
CA ASP A 157 -15.46 3.82 4.73
C ASP A 157 -14.10 4.52 4.83
N ASN A 158 -13.28 4.15 5.82
CA ASN A 158 -11.93 4.67 6.02
C ASN A 158 -10.84 3.86 5.29
N GLY A 159 -11.23 2.87 4.48
CA GLY A 159 -10.32 1.98 3.77
C GLY A 159 -10.07 0.65 4.50
N PRO A 160 -8.98 -0.05 4.17
CA PRO A 160 -8.64 -1.35 4.75
C PRO A 160 -8.36 -1.24 6.27
N PRO A 161 -8.98 -2.09 7.10
CA PRO A 161 -8.73 -2.09 8.55
C PRO A 161 -7.33 -2.62 8.89
N ILE A 162 -6.77 -3.47 8.03
CA ILE A 162 -5.54 -4.21 8.25
C ILE A 162 -4.62 -4.03 7.05
N VAL A 163 -3.35 -3.73 7.33
CA VAL A 163 -2.22 -3.88 6.43
C VAL A 163 -1.54 -5.21 6.80
N PRO A 164 -1.73 -6.29 6.02
CA PRO A 164 -1.21 -7.59 6.40
C PRO A 164 0.32 -7.58 6.57
N GLY A 165 0.80 -8.02 7.74
CA GLY A 165 2.22 -8.03 8.09
C GLY A 165 2.69 -6.77 8.80
N ASP A 166 1.87 -5.72 8.88
CA ASP A 166 2.24 -4.45 9.51
C ASP A 166 1.13 -3.96 10.44
N SER A 167 1.26 -4.31 11.72
CA SER A 167 0.29 -3.88 12.74
C SER A 167 0.33 -2.37 12.98
N GLU A 168 1.48 -1.71 12.81
CA GLU A 168 1.61 -0.27 13.10
C GLU A 168 0.95 0.58 12.01
N ALA A 169 1.06 0.16 10.74
CA ALA A 169 0.38 0.81 9.63
C ALA A 169 -1.14 0.49 9.55
N SER A 170 -1.66 -0.40 10.40
CA SER A 170 -3.05 -0.84 10.36
C SER A 170 -4.01 0.10 11.11
N LEU A 171 -5.12 0.45 10.46
CA LEU A 171 -6.18 1.28 11.06
C LEU A 171 -6.83 0.61 12.27
N LEU A 172 -6.97 -0.71 12.27
CA LEU A 172 -7.52 -1.47 13.40
C LEU A 172 -6.67 -1.24 14.66
N THR A 173 -5.34 -1.33 14.55
CA THR A 173 -4.41 -1.08 15.66
C THR A 173 -4.48 0.36 16.15
N THR A 174 -4.58 1.32 15.22
CA THR A 174 -4.78 2.75 15.55
C THR A 174 -6.07 2.94 16.36
N ALA A 175 -7.16 2.32 15.90
CA ALA A 175 -8.48 2.44 16.48
C ALA A 175 -8.58 1.85 17.89
N VAL A 176 -7.97 0.69 18.13
CA VAL A 176 -8.00 0.03 19.45
C VAL A 176 -7.00 0.61 20.43
N ASN A 177 -5.91 1.24 19.94
CA ASN A 177 -4.96 1.96 20.80
C ASN A 177 -5.42 3.36 21.20
N TYR A 178 -6.41 3.92 20.50
CA TYR A 178 -6.90 5.29 20.66
C TYR A 178 -5.84 6.33 20.31
N THR A 179 -4.94 6.01 19.38
CA THR A 179 -3.90 6.96 18.92
C THR A 179 -4.45 8.02 17.98
N ASN A 180 -5.64 7.80 17.41
CA ASN A 180 -6.41 8.80 16.69
C ASN A 180 -7.66 9.20 17.50
N PRO A 181 -7.84 10.48 17.87
CA PRO A 181 -8.97 10.91 18.69
C PRO A 181 -10.34 10.72 18.01
N ASP A 182 -10.39 10.74 16.69
CA ASP A 182 -11.60 10.60 15.88
C ASP A 182 -11.93 9.13 15.56
N LEU A 183 -11.01 8.22 15.88
CA LEU A 183 -11.13 6.79 15.59
C LEU A 183 -10.79 5.99 16.86
N LYS A 184 -11.79 5.82 17.73
CA LYS A 184 -11.68 5.04 18.98
C LYS A 184 -12.64 3.87 18.95
N MET A 185 -12.11 2.65 19.01
CA MET A 185 -12.90 1.42 19.00
C MET A 185 -12.46 0.44 20.09
N PRO A 186 -13.40 -0.17 20.83
CA PRO A 186 -14.82 0.16 20.95
C PRO A 186 -15.04 1.51 21.66
N PRO A 187 -16.01 2.35 21.27
CA PRO A 187 -16.14 3.72 21.79
C PRO A 187 -16.29 3.81 23.32
N ASN A 188 -16.94 2.82 23.92
CA ASN A 188 -17.30 2.83 25.34
C ASN A 188 -16.18 2.33 26.26
N LYS A 189 -15.27 1.49 25.76
CA LYS A 189 -14.23 0.86 26.59
C LYS A 189 -13.07 0.38 25.73
N LYS A 190 -11.88 0.90 26.02
CA LYS A 190 -10.63 0.46 25.38
C LYS A 190 -10.36 -1.00 25.73
N LEU A 191 -9.83 -1.75 24.75
CA LEU A 191 -9.28 -3.09 24.98
C LEU A 191 -8.14 -3.03 26.00
N SER A 192 -7.90 -4.15 26.67
CA SER A 192 -6.69 -4.34 27.48
C SER A 192 -5.45 -4.41 26.59
N ASP A 193 -4.29 -4.09 27.15
CA ASP A 193 -3.01 -4.14 26.42
C ASP A 193 -2.72 -5.54 25.87
N ALA A 194 -3.16 -6.60 26.57
CA ALA A 194 -3.03 -7.98 26.12
C ALA A 194 -3.92 -8.28 24.88
N GLU A 195 -5.18 -7.85 24.89
CA GLU A 195 -6.10 -7.97 23.74
C GLU A 195 -5.57 -7.20 22.52
N ILE A 196 -5.01 -6.01 22.73
CA ILE A 196 -4.37 -5.20 21.67
C ILE A 196 -3.12 -5.92 21.13
N ALA A 197 -2.29 -6.48 22.00
CA ALA A 197 -1.12 -7.23 21.61
C ALA A 197 -1.48 -8.48 20.78
N ASP A 198 -2.54 -9.20 21.14
CA ASP A 198 -3.04 -10.33 20.35
C ASP A 198 -3.48 -9.90 18.94
N LEU A 199 -4.22 -8.79 18.82
CA LEU A 199 -4.61 -8.23 17.52
C LEU A 199 -3.41 -7.82 16.68
N ALA A 200 -2.43 -7.14 17.29
CA ALA A 200 -1.20 -6.73 16.60
C ALA A 200 -0.42 -7.96 16.11
N ALA A 201 -0.25 -8.97 16.96
CA ALA A 201 0.41 -10.23 16.58
C ALA A 201 -0.31 -10.94 15.42
N TRP A 202 -1.64 -11.00 15.47
CA TRP A 202 -2.46 -11.56 14.38
C TRP A 202 -2.24 -10.81 13.06
N ILE A 203 -2.23 -9.47 13.09
CA ILE A 203 -1.96 -8.65 11.89
C ILE A 203 -0.54 -8.90 11.37
N THR A 204 0.47 -8.94 12.23
CA THR A 204 1.87 -9.23 11.86
C THR A 204 2.01 -10.62 11.23
N MET A 205 1.20 -11.60 11.65
CA MET A 205 1.07 -12.90 11.00
C MET A 205 0.31 -12.87 9.66
N ARG A 206 -0.01 -11.68 9.15
CA ARG A 206 -0.84 -11.44 7.95
C ARG A 206 -2.29 -11.85 8.11
N ALA A 207 -2.81 -11.67 9.33
CA ALA A 207 -4.20 -11.90 9.70
C ALA A 207 -4.77 -13.24 9.17
N PRO A 208 -4.17 -14.40 9.56
CA PRO A 208 -4.69 -15.71 9.20
C PRO A 208 -6.13 -15.87 9.70
N ASP A 209 -7.02 -16.23 8.80
CA ASP A 209 -8.46 -16.30 9.06
C ASP A 209 -9.07 -17.53 8.35
N PRO A 210 -9.62 -18.51 9.10
CA PRO A 210 -10.24 -19.72 8.54
C PRO A 210 -11.68 -19.53 8.05
N ARG A 211 -12.28 -18.34 8.20
CA ARG A 211 -13.69 -18.06 7.88
C ARG A 211 -13.90 -17.63 6.43
#